data_AF-A0A9W9FZ94-F1
#
_entry.id   AF-A0A9W9FZ94-F1
#
_cell.length_a   1.000
_cell.length_b   1.000
_cell.length_c   1.000
_cell.angle_alpha   90.00
_cell.angle_beta   90.00
_cell.angle_gamma   90.00
#
_symmetry.space_group_name_H-M   'P 1'
#
loop_
_entity.id
_entity.type
_entity.pdbx_description
1 polymer ?
#
loop_
_entity_poly.entity_id
_entity_poly.type
_entity_poly.pdbx_seq_one_letter_code
_entity_poly.pdbx_strand_id
1 'polypeptide(L)'
;MGLHLEPPKGLSIEEMNQRSQLFWVAYGMERSLCTNLRLPLSFSEESISAKFDSISNSTQPLGLDDLTPLSAAAHICRYRALETEVHRILHLEEDLHNFGFPTIEAWIEDITGRLHDWYQGAQLYTQYNMLEFKNVQFYHLIARIHRPTPRLRKRTPKDRQIVLESSLVLIQDYIGQEKRRRLFYPWHGVHILFETAIITLEACWASRDWPQSEEIVTKMLQSSIPQCIQLLRAIGQRWDEASLCANSLAPLMERVVAALTSRSMAMLSLVDEVSITEDIEGLLFSDGPLTWNRESLVDPSFCFPEDADCFGSILGEGLEFFQWDPEWGIMPSEPL
;
A
#
# COMPACT_ATOMS: atom_id res chain seq x y z
N MET A 1 16.69 -20.76 9.35
CA MET A 1 17.44 -21.04 8.10
C MET A 1 18.31 -19.88 7.60
N GLY A 2 18.23 -18.67 8.22
CA GLY A 2 19.10 -17.54 7.87
C GLY A 2 19.02 -17.14 6.40
N LEU A 3 17.84 -17.24 5.79
CA LEU A 3 17.66 -16.99 4.35
C LEU A 3 17.83 -15.52 3.98
N HIS A 4 17.62 -14.61 4.94
CA HIS A 4 17.86 -13.18 4.80
C HIS A 4 19.34 -12.81 4.85
N LEU A 5 20.24 -13.75 5.16
CA LEU A 5 21.67 -13.54 5.22
C LEU A 5 22.35 -14.06 3.95
N GLU A 6 23.57 -13.58 3.69
CA GLU A 6 24.40 -14.11 2.62
C GLU A 6 24.59 -15.64 2.78
N PRO A 7 24.57 -16.39 1.67
CA PRO A 7 24.70 -17.84 1.72
C PRO A 7 26.06 -18.25 2.32
N PRO A 8 26.10 -19.29 3.19
CA PRO A 8 27.36 -19.83 3.69
C PRO A 8 28.29 -20.27 2.56
N LYS A 9 29.60 -20.12 2.78
CA LYS A 9 30.62 -20.61 1.85
C LYS A 9 30.50 -22.14 1.70
N GLY A 10 30.58 -22.63 0.46
CA GLY A 10 30.58 -24.06 0.15
C GLY A 10 29.26 -24.63 -0.36
N LEU A 11 28.23 -23.81 -0.52
CA LEU A 11 27.01 -24.19 -1.24
C LEU A 11 27.25 -24.22 -2.76
N SER A 12 26.54 -25.10 -3.46
CA SER A 12 26.48 -25.07 -4.92
C SER A 12 25.72 -23.83 -5.41
N ILE A 13 25.97 -23.43 -6.66
CA ILE A 13 25.29 -22.29 -7.30
C ILE A 13 23.77 -22.51 -7.31
N GLU A 14 23.32 -23.75 -7.54
CA GLU A 14 21.89 -24.08 -7.54
C GLU A 14 21.25 -23.88 -6.16
N GLU A 15 21.91 -24.33 -5.10
CA GLU A 15 21.44 -24.13 -3.72
C GLU A 15 21.42 -22.64 -3.34
N MET A 16 22.42 -21.87 -3.77
CA MET A 16 22.45 -20.42 -3.56
C MET A 16 21.27 -19.74 -4.25
N ASN A 17 21.01 -20.07 -5.52
CA ASN A 17 19.89 -19.52 -6.29
C ASN A 17 18.54 -19.88 -5.67
N GLN A 18 18.35 -21.14 -5.26
CA GLN A 18 17.11 -21.57 -4.60
C GLN A 18 16.88 -20.85 -3.27
N ARG A 19 17.94 -20.64 -2.47
CA ARG A 19 17.84 -19.88 -1.22
C ARG A 19 17.45 -18.43 -1.45
N SER A 20 18.10 -17.77 -2.42
CA SER A 20 17.83 -16.38 -2.79
C SER A 20 16.39 -16.21 -3.29
N GLN A 21 15.94 -17.06 -4.23
CA GLN A 21 14.58 -17.03 -4.74
C GLN A 21 13.54 -17.27 -3.63
N LEU A 22 13.77 -18.26 -2.78
CA LEU A 22 12.86 -18.55 -1.67
C LEU A 22 12.77 -17.36 -0.71
N PHE A 23 13.91 -16.74 -0.38
CA PHE A 23 13.94 -15.54 0.46
C PHE A 23 13.15 -14.39 -0.16
N TRP A 24 13.46 -14.00 -1.40
CA TRP A 24 12.86 -12.81 -2.01
C TRP A 24 11.38 -12.97 -2.34
N VAL A 25 10.93 -14.19 -2.65
CA VAL A 25 9.49 -14.48 -2.76
C VAL A 25 8.80 -14.36 -1.40
N ALA A 26 9.37 -14.97 -0.35
CA ALA A 26 8.80 -14.88 0.99
C ALA A 26 8.79 -13.44 1.53
N TYR A 27 9.88 -12.70 1.31
CA TYR A 27 10.01 -11.28 1.60
C TYR A 27 8.90 -10.48 0.89
N GLY A 28 8.76 -10.64 -0.43
CA GLY A 28 7.76 -9.89 -1.20
C GLY A 28 6.32 -10.18 -0.78
N MET A 29 6.04 -11.42 -0.33
CA MET A 29 4.74 -11.78 0.24
C MET A 29 4.52 -11.12 1.60
N GLU A 30 5.48 -11.25 2.52
CA GLU A 30 5.39 -10.70 3.87
C GLU A 30 5.24 -9.17 3.84
N ARG A 31 6.06 -8.46 3.06
CA ARG A 31 5.99 -7.00 2.94
C ARG A 31 4.64 -6.54 2.40
N SER A 32 4.10 -7.28 1.45
CA SER A 32 2.77 -7.03 0.92
C SER A 32 1.67 -7.26 1.95
N LEU A 33 1.75 -8.35 2.73
CA LEU A 33 0.79 -8.64 3.79
C LEU A 33 0.84 -7.57 4.87
N CYS A 34 2.03 -7.25 5.39
CA CYS A 34 2.19 -6.28 6.45
C CYS A 34 1.72 -4.89 6.03
N THR A 35 1.99 -4.46 4.80
CA THR A 35 1.51 -3.16 4.32
C THR A 35 0.00 -3.15 4.12
N ASN A 36 -0.59 -4.18 3.49
CA ASN A 36 -2.05 -4.22 3.26
C ASN A 36 -2.85 -4.38 4.55
N LEU A 37 -2.33 -5.13 5.52
CA LEU A 37 -2.97 -5.37 6.80
C LEU A 37 -2.53 -4.38 7.87
N ARG A 38 -1.61 -3.46 7.57
CA ARG A 38 -1.06 -2.47 8.51
C ARG A 38 -0.35 -3.10 9.72
N LEU A 39 0.31 -4.24 9.53
CA LEU A 39 1.03 -4.96 10.58
C LEU A 39 2.48 -4.47 10.72
N PRO A 40 3.12 -4.65 11.89
CA PRO A 40 4.56 -4.55 12.03
C PRO A 40 5.30 -5.49 11.07
N LEU A 41 6.54 -5.14 10.72
CA LEU A 41 7.41 -6.01 9.93
C LEU A 41 7.98 -7.13 10.80
N SER A 42 8.08 -8.34 10.24
CA SER A 42 8.59 -9.52 10.95
C SER A 42 10.10 -9.43 11.26
N PHE A 43 10.81 -8.61 10.48
CA PHE A 43 12.22 -8.29 10.64
C PHE A 43 12.49 -6.97 9.91
N SER A 44 13.48 -6.22 10.39
CA SER A 44 13.84 -4.93 9.81
C SER A 44 14.56 -5.09 8.47
N GLU A 45 14.47 -4.09 7.59
CA GLU A 45 15.24 -4.10 6.33
C GLU A 45 16.74 -4.22 6.61
N GLU A 46 17.19 -3.68 7.74
CA GLU A 46 18.59 -3.62 8.12
C GLU A 46 19.19 -4.97 8.49
N SER A 47 18.34 -5.96 8.77
CA SER A 47 18.78 -7.33 9.04
C SER A 47 19.06 -8.14 7.77
N ILE A 48 18.70 -7.62 6.59
CA ILE A 48 18.83 -8.35 5.32
C ILE A 48 20.23 -8.13 4.77
N SER A 49 20.98 -9.20 4.55
CA SER A 49 22.26 -9.15 3.81
C SER A 49 22.25 -10.00 2.55
N ALA A 50 21.17 -10.75 2.32
CA ALA A 50 20.97 -11.50 1.09
C ALA A 50 20.88 -10.53 -0.10
N LYS A 51 21.66 -10.79 -1.16
CA LYS A 51 21.60 -10.00 -2.39
C LYS A 51 20.47 -10.50 -3.27
N PHE A 52 19.79 -9.58 -3.96
CA PHE A 52 18.92 -9.97 -5.05
C PHE A 52 19.81 -10.21 -6.26
N ASP A 53 19.97 -11.47 -6.66
CA ASP A 53 20.70 -11.82 -7.88
C ASP A 53 19.85 -11.45 -9.10
N SER A 54 19.73 -10.15 -9.35
CA SER A 54 19.43 -9.64 -10.68
C SER A 54 20.69 -9.83 -11.50
N ILE A 55 20.54 -10.42 -12.68
CA ILE A 55 21.56 -10.49 -13.72
C ILE A 55 22.36 -9.17 -13.75
N SER A 56 23.64 -9.27 -13.38
CA SER A 56 24.75 -8.36 -13.66
C SER A 56 24.44 -6.88 -13.97
N ASN A 57 24.98 -5.98 -13.13
CA ASN A 57 25.83 -4.85 -13.51
C ASN A 57 25.70 -4.35 -14.96
N SER A 58 24.55 -3.83 -15.34
CA SER A 58 24.46 -2.98 -16.52
C SER A 58 23.78 -1.69 -16.12
N THR A 59 24.62 -0.70 -15.77
CA THR A 59 24.34 0.73 -15.90
C THR A 59 24.04 1.16 -17.35
N GLN A 60 23.67 0.22 -18.22
CA GLN A 60 23.21 0.47 -19.58
C GLN A 60 21.68 0.60 -19.54
N PRO A 61 21.08 1.48 -20.34
CA PRO A 61 19.63 1.48 -20.51
C PRO A 61 19.22 0.07 -20.96
N LEU A 62 18.35 -0.58 -20.18
CA LEU A 62 17.80 -1.91 -20.48
C LEU A 62 17.36 -1.96 -21.94
N GLY A 63 18.06 -2.77 -22.75
CA GLY A 63 17.65 -3.05 -24.11
C GLY A 63 16.37 -3.87 -24.12
N LEU A 64 15.66 -3.87 -25.24
CA LEU A 64 14.46 -4.70 -25.41
C LEU A 64 14.73 -6.20 -25.19
N ASP A 65 15.98 -6.63 -25.43
CA ASP A 65 16.45 -8.02 -25.28
C ASP A 65 16.78 -8.42 -23.82
N ASP A 66 16.86 -7.47 -22.88
CA ASP A 66 17.21 -7.72 -21.47
C ASP A 66 15.99 -7.95 -20.55
N LEU A 67 14.77 -7.80 -21.09
CA LEU A 67 13.52 -7.92 -20.35
C LEU A 67 13.15 -9.40 -20.12
N THR A 68 13.59 -9.95 -18.99
CA THR A 68 13.40 -11.36 -18.61
C THR A 68 12.48 -11.52 -17.40
N PRO A 69 11.92 -12.72 -17.14
CA PRO A 69 11.20 -13.02 -15.89
C PRO A 69 11.95 -12.66 -14.62
N LEU A 70 13.28 -12.81 -14.63
CA LEU A 70 14.13 -12.47 -13.49
C LEU A 70 14.25 -10.94 -13.31
N SER A 71 14.34 -10.17 -14.40
CA SER A 71 14.34 -8.69 -14.30
C SER A 71 12.97 -8.15 -13.85
N ALA A 72 11.86 -8.80 -14.22
CA ALA A 72 10.55 -8.45 -13.68
C ALA A 72 10.42 -8.77 -12.19
N ALA A 73 10.99 -9.88 -11.71
CA ALA A 73 11.05 -10.19 -10.28
C ALA A 73 11.86 -9.13 -9.51
N ALA A 74 12.99 -8.66 -10.08
CA ALA A 74 13.75 -7.54 -9.53
C ALA A 74 12.90 -6.27 -9.43
N HIS A 75 12.14 -5.97 -10.49
CA HIS A 75 11.25 -4.80 -10.55
C HIS A 75 10.14 -4.87 -9.50
N ILE A 76 9.60 -6.06 -9.23
CA ILE A 76 8.64 -6.29 -8.14
C ILE A 76 9.29 -6.09 -6.78
N CYS A 77 10.50 -6.60 -6.56
CA CYS A 77 11.22 -6.42 -5.30
C CYS A 77 11.50 -4.94 -5.03
N ARG A 78 11.88 -4.18 -6.07
CA ARG A 78 12.03 -2.72 -5.99
C ARG A 78 10.72 -2.01 -5.61
N TYR A 79 9.59 -2.44 -6.18
CA TYR A 79 8.29 -1.93 -5.74
C TYR A 79 8.01 -2.24 -4.26
N ARG A 80 8.30 -3.47 -3.82
CA ARG A 80 8.08 -3.88 -2.43
C ARG A 80 8.96 -3.09 -1.45
N ALA A 81 10.17 -2.73 -1.84
CA ALA A 81 11.02 -1.83 -1.08
C ALA A 81 10.36 -0.44 -0.89
N LEU A 82 9.88 0.18 -1.98
CA LEU A 82 9.17 1.47 -1.94
C LEU A 82 7.90 1.40 -1.08
N GLU A 83 7.09 0.36 -1.29
CA GLU A 83 5.86 0.13 -0.51
C GLU A 83 6.15 -0.04 0.98
N THR A 84 7.21 -0.78 1.32
CA THR A 84 7.65 -1.00 2.70
C THR A 84 8.16 0.29 3.34
N GLU A 85 8.94 1.10 2.63
CA GLU A 85 9.42 2.38 3.14
C GLU A 85 8.26 3.33 3.47
N VAL A 86 7.28 3.45 2.56
CA VAL A 86 6.05 4.23 2.80
C VAL A 86 5.32 3.73 4.05
N HIS A 87 5.20 2.40 4.22
CA HIS A 87 4.60 1.80 5.40
C HIS A 87 5.36 2.13 6.70
N ARG A 88 6.69 1.97 6.69
CA ARG A 88 7.56 2.24 7.84
C ARG A 88 7.45 3.70 8.31
N ILE A 89 7.50 4.65 7.38
CA ILE A 89 7.51 6.08 7.74
C ILE A 89 6.12 6.57 8.11
N LEU A 90 5.10 6.26 7.30
CA LEU A 90 3.76 6.85 7.48
C LEU A 90 2.88 6.09 8.46
N HIS A 91 3.04 4.77 8.56
CA HIS A 91 2.18 3.92 9.39
C HIS A 91 2.88 3.42 10.66
N LEU A 92 4.13 2.95 10.57
CA LEU A 92 4.91 2.53 11.75
C LEU A 92 5.62 3.70 12.46
N GLU A 93 5.53 4.90 11.90
CA GLU A 93 6.05 6.15 12.47
C GLU A 93 7.56 6.13 12.78
N GLU A 94 8.35 5.37 12.02
CA GLU A 94 9.81 5.33 12.20
C GLU A 94 10.46 6.71 12.03
N ASP A 95 11.61 6.92 12.67
CA ASP A 95 12.31 8.21 12.60
C ASP A 95 12.75 8.48 11.16
N LEU A 96 12.36 9.64 10.64
CA LEU A 96 12.67 10.08 9.29
C LEU A 96 14.18 10.28 9.08
N HIS A 97 14.91 10.63 10.14
CA HIS A 97 16.35 10.83 10.08
C HIS A 97 17.10 9.53 9.73
N ASN A 98 16.53 8.36 10.06
CA ASN A 98 17.09 7.06 9.67
C ASN A 98 17.09 6.86 8.14
N PHE A 99 16.27 7.62 7.42
CA PHE A 99 16.16 7.59 5.96
C PHE A 99 16.91 8.77 5.32
N GLY A 100 17.62 9.58 6.10
CA GLY A 100 18.42 10.71 5.60
C GLY A 100 17.61 11.96 5.22
N PHE A 101 16.32 12.03 5.59
CA PHE A 101 15.48 13.18 5.25
C PHE A 101 15.28 14.13 6.45
N PRO A 102 15.40 15.45 6.24
CA PRO A 102 15.19 16.43 7.30
C PRO A 102 13.72 16.76 7.54
N THR A 103 12.86 16.61 6.53
CA THR A 103 11.43 16.93 6.61
C THR A 103 10.58 15.93 5.84
N ILE A 104 9.33 15.76 6.30
CA ILE A 104 8.39 14.82 5.67
C ILE A 104 8.04 15.24 4.24
N GLU A 105 8.02 16.54 3.95
CA GLU A 105 7.77 17.07 2.61
C GLU A 105 8.88 16.69 1.64
N ALA A 106 10.15 16.80 2.05
CA ALA A 106 11.29 16.40 1.24
C ALA A 106 11.28 14.89 0.96
N TRP A 107 10.92 14.09 1.97
CA TRP A 107 10.75 12.65 1.79
C TRP A 107 9.58 12.30 0.85
N ILE A 108 8.42 12.97 0.98
CA ILE A 108 7.26 12.76 0.08
C ILE A 108 7.66 13.06 -1.37
N GLU A 109 8.39 14.13 -1.61
CA GLU A 109 8.88 14.49 -2.95
C GLU A 109 9.80 13.39 -3.52
N ASP A 110 10.77 12.94 -2.73
CA ASP A 110 11.72 11.90 -3.11
C ASP A 110 11.05 10.53 -3.38
N ILE A 111 10.26 10.01 -2.43
CA ILE A 111 9.60 8.70 -2.59
C ILE A 111 8.62 8.71 -3.77
N THR A 112 7.96 9.84 -4.03
CA THR A 112 7.07 10.02 -5.19
C THR A 112 7.86 10.01 -6.50
N GLY A 113 9.03 10.68 -6.53
CA GLY A 113 9.96 10.65 -7.66
C GLY A 113 10.43 9.23 -7.98
N ARG A 114 10.95 8.51 -6.98
CA ARG A 114 11.39 7.11 -7.14
C ARG A 114 10.26 6.18 -7.58
N LEU A 115 9.04 6.39 -7.09
CA LEU A 115 7.87 5.63 -7.53
C LEU A 115 7.49 5.94 -8.98
N HIS A 116 7.63 7.19 -9.43
CA HIS A 116 7.43 7.56 -10.82
C HIS A 116 8.46 6.88 -11.74
N ASP A 117 9.74 6.92 -11.36
CA ASP A 117 10.82 6.27 -12.11
C ASP A 117 10.60 4.76 -12.22
N TRP A 118 10.20 4.13 -11.11
CA TRP A 118 9.81 2.73 -11.10
C TRP A 118 8.65 2.46 -12.07
N TYR A 119 7.63 3.32 -12.10
CA TYR A 119 6.47 3.16 -12.96
C TYR A 119 6.82 3.33 -14.45
N GLN A 120 7.71 4.28 -14.79
CA GLN A 120 8.22 4.43 -16.15
C GLN A 120 9.00 3.19 -16.59
N GLY A 121 9.89 2.66 -15.74
CA GLY A 121 10.59 1.41 -16.00
C GLY A 121 9.62 0.23 -16.17
N ALA A 122 8.56 0.17 -15.38
CA ALA A 122 7.54 -0.88 -15.46
C ALA A 122 6.78 -0.86 -16.79
N GLN A 123 6.69 0.29 -17.49
CA GLN A 123 5.98 0.38 -18.78
C GLN A 123 6.59 -0.52 -19.84
N LEU A 124 7.92 -0.70 -19.82
CA LEU A 124 8.66 -1.50 -20.80
C LEU A 124 8.24 -2.99 -20.79
N TYR A 125 7.71 -3.47 -19.67
CA TYR A 125 7.26 -4.86 -19.49
C TYR A 125 5.85 -5.13 -20.07
N THR A 126 5.09 -4.07 -20.39
CA THR A 126 3.70 -4.20 -20.89
C THR A 126 3.62 -5.02 -22.17
N GLN A 127 4.57 -4.82 -23.09
CA GLN A 127 4.60 -5.50 -24.39
C GLN A 127 4.72 -7.02 -24.26
N TYR A 128 5.20 -7.51 -23.11
CA TYR A 128 5.39 -8.94 -22.83
C TYR A 128 4.30 -9.52 -21.92
N ASN A 129 3.22 -8.77 -21.64
CA ASN A 129 2.22 -9.12 -20.64
C ASN A 129 2.83 -9.40 -19.24
N MET A 130 3.94 -8.73 -18.93
CA MET A 130 4.60 -8.78 -17.64
C MET A 130 4.27 -7.52 -16.83
N LEU A 131 4.27 -7.64 -15.51
CA LEU A 131 3.92 -6.53 -14.60
C LEU A 131 2.57 -5.87 -14.96
N GLU A 132 1.58 -6.68 -15.30
CA GLU A 132 0.24 -6.20 -15.69
C GLU A 132 -0.43 -5.37 -14.58
N PHE A 133 -0.03 -5.59 -13.32
CA PHE A 133 -0.50 -4.85 -12.15
C PHE A 133 0.24 -3.52 -11.87
N LYS A 134 1.19 -3.09 -12.71
CA LYS A 134 1.98 -1.88 -12.45
C LYS A 134 1.13 -0.63 -12.24
N ASN A 135 0.02 -0.50 -12.98
CA ASN A 135 -0.90 0.64 -12.87
C ASN A 135 -1.57 0.63 -11.51
N VAL A 136 -2.08 -0.55 -11.09
CA VAL A 136 -2.68 -0.76 -9.77
C VAL A 136 -1.70 -0.36 -8.68
N GLN A 137 -0.48 -0.90 -8.73
CA GLN A 137 0.58 -0.64 -7.75
C GLN A 137 0.96 0.83 -7.66
N PHE A 138 1.15 1.49 -8.80
CA PHE A 138 1.52 2.90 -8.86
C PHE A 138 0.45 3.79 -8.21
N TYR A 139 -0.79 3.73 -8.70
CA TYR A 139 -1.85 4.60 -8.19
C TYR A 139 -2.27 4.26 -6.77
N HIS A 140 -2.17 2.99 -6.36
CA HIS A 140 -2.43 2.60 -4.99
C HIS A 140 -1.37 3.15 -4.03
N LEU A 141 -0.09 3.07 -4.38
CA LEU A 141 0.97 3.61 -3.53
C LEU A 141 0.97 5.15 -3.50
N ILE A 142 0.66 5.82 -4.63
CA ILE A 142 0.41 7.28 -4.64
C ILE A 142 -0.73 7.63 -3.68
N ALA A 143 -1.86 6.93 -3.75
CA ALA A 143 -2.97 7.17 -2.83
C ALA A 143 -2.57 6.93 -1.36
N ARG A 144 -1.71 5.93 -1.08
CA ARG A 144 -1.18 5.66 0.26
C ARG A 144 -0.22 6.74 0.78
N ILE A 145 0.58 7.37 -0.08
CA ILE A 145 1.46 8.48 0.29
C ILE A 145 0.62 9.71 0.72
N HIS A 146 -0.53 9.93 0.09
CA HIS A 146 -1.33 11.14 0.28
C HIS A 146 -2.56 10.99 1.18
N ARG A 147 -3.00 9.77 1.51
CA ARG A 147 -4.11 9.53 2.46
C ARG A 147 -3.75 9.93 3.90
N PRO A 148 -4.74 10.08 4.80
CA PRO A 148 -4.46 10.13 6.23
C PRO A 148 -3.77 8.86 6.75
N THR A 149 -2.74 9.06 7.57
CA THR A 149 -1.94 8.00 8.21
C THR A 149 -1.67 8.37 9.69
N PRO A 150 -1.25 7.41 10.55
CA PRO A 150 -0.88 7.71 11.93
C PRO A 150 0.04 8.93 12.06
N ARG A 151 1.11 9.00 11.26
CA ARG A 151 2.05 10.13 11.24
C ARG A 151 1.41 11.42 10.72
N LEU A 152 0.57 11.33 9.68
CA LEU A 152 -0.01 12.46 8.96
C LEU A 152 -1.54 12.38 8.94
N ARG A 153 -2.15 12.56 10.12
CA ARG A 153 -3.62 12.45 10.27
C ARG A 153 -4.40 13.50 9.49
N LYS A 154 -3.87 14.72 9.39
CA LYS A 154 -4.50 15.82 8.64
C LYS A 154 -3.79 16.00 7.30
N ARG A 155 -4.54 15.84 6.22
CA ARG A 155 -4.04 16.02 4.84
C ARG A 155 -4.54 17.31 4.23
N THR A 156 -3.77 17.88 3.32
CA THR A 156 -4.11 19.13 2.63
C THR A 156 -5.19 18.91 1.56
N PRO A 157 -5.88 19.95 1.08
CA PRO A 157 -6.79 19.81 -0.06
C PRO A 157 -6.12 19.21 -1.31
N LYS A 158 -4.85 19.55 -1.55
CA LYS A 158 -4.05 19.00 -2.67
C LYS A 158 -3.86 17.49 -2.51
N ASP A 159 -3.54 17.02 -1.31
CA ASP A 159 -3.39 15.59 -1.03
C ASP A 159 -4.70 14.83 -1.28
N ARG A 160 -5.82 15.38 -0.80
CA ARG A 160 -7.15 14.78 -1.01
C ARG A 160 -7.47 14.68 -2.50
N GLN A 161 -7.15 15.71 -3.28
CA GLN A 161 -7.31 15.67 -4.73
C GLN A 161 -6.48 14.55 -5.36
N ILE A 162 -5.21 14.39 -4.98
CA ILE A 162 -4.34 13.31 -5.47
C ILE A 162 -4.92 11.93 -5.12
N VAL A 163 -5.45 11.75 -3.90
CA VAL A 163 -6.13 10.51 -3.49
C VAL A 163 -7.35 10.25 -4.36
N LEU A 164 -8.21 11.24 -4.60
CA LEU A 164 -9.42 11.08 -5.41
C LEU A 164 -9.08 10.73 -6.88
N GLU A 165 -8.09 11.40 -7.47
CA GLU A 165 -7.65 11.17 -8.84
C GLU A 165 -7.01 9.78 -8.99
N SER A 166 -6.14 9.39 -8.05
CA SER A 166 -5.48 8.08 -8.07
C SER A 166 -6.48 6.94 -7.86
N SER A 167 -7.39 7.09 -6.89
CA SER A 167 -8.46 6.11 -6.63
C SER A 167 -9.41 5.96 -7.81
N LEU A 168 -9.70 7.05 -8.54
CA LEU A 168 -10.54 6.98 -9.74
C LEU A 168 -9.90 6.08 -10.81
N VAL A 169 -8.62 6.27 -11.10
CA VAL A 169 -7.88 5.46 -12.08
C VAL A 169 -7.79 4.01 -11.62
N LEU A 170 -7.50 3.80 -10.34
CA LEU A 170 -7.37 2.46 -9.74
C LEU A 170 -8.68 1.65 -9.84
N ILE A 171 -9.81 2.24 -9.47
CA ILE A 171 -11.14 1.60 -9.57
C ILE A 171 -11.45 1.28 -11.05
N GLN A 172 -11.19 2.20 -11.97
CA GLN A 172 -11.42 1.99 -13.40
C GLN A 172 -10.58 0.85 -13.97
N ASP A 173 -9.32 0.72 -13.53
CA ASP A 173 -8.44 -0.38 -13.96
C ASP A 173 -9.01 -1.73 -13.52
N TYR A 174 -9.41 -1.86 -12.25
CA TYR A 174 -10.04 -3.06 -11.71
C TYR A 174 -11.37 -3.43 -12.39
N ILE A 175 -12.19 -2.44 -12.73
CA ILE A 175 -13.40 -2.65 -13.55
C ILE A 175 -13.03 -3.19 -14.94
N GLY A 176 -11.98 -2.63 -15.55
CA GLY A 176 -11.45 -3.13 -16.82
C GLY A 176 -10.98 -4.58 -16.74
N GLN A 177 -10.31 -4.95 -15.65
CA GLN A 177 -9.87 -6.32 -15.37
C GLN A 177 -11.06 -7.28 -15.20
N GLU A 178 -12.10 -6.89 -14.46
CA GLU A 178 -13.31 -7.69 -14.27
C GLU A 178 -14.05 -7.92 -15.59
N LYS A 179 -14.23 -6.87 -16.41
CA LYS A 179 -14.88 -6.98 -17.73
C LYS A 179 -14.15 -7.95 -18.67
N ARG A 180 -12.82 -8.02 -18.56
CA ARG A 180 -11.98 -8.97 -19.29
C ARG A 180 -11.95 -10.38 -18.65
N ARG A 181 -12.65 -10.56 -17.52
CA ARG A 181 -12.65 -11.77 -16.69
C ARG A 181 -11.26 -12.22 -16.25
N ARG A 182 -10.37 -11.24 -16.04
CA ARG A 182 -8.96 -11.46 -15.73
C ARG A 182 -8.55 -10.56 -14.56
N LEU A 183 -9.01 -10.93 -13.37
CA LEU A 183 -8.61 -10.30 -12.11
C LEU A 183 -7.34 -10.98 -11.59
N PHE A 184 -6.25 -10.23 -11.49
CA PHE A 184 -4.99 -10.74 -10.96
C PHE A 184 -5.00 -10.67 -9.44
N TYR A 185 -4.50 -11.73 -8.80
CA TYR A 185 -4.41 -11.86 -7.34
C TYR A 185 -5.68 -11.35 -6.62
N PRO A 186 -6.83 -12.06 -6.77
CA PRO A 186 -8.11 -11.62 -6.22
C PRO A 186 -8.06 -11.30 -4.72
N TRP A 187 -7.21 -12.00 -3.96
CA TRP A 187 -6.95 -11.71 -2.55
C TRP A 187 -6.44 -10.27 -2.34
N HIS A 188 -5.35 -9.90 -3.01
CA HIS A 188 -4.82 -8.53 -2.99
C HIS A 188 -5.84 -7.52 -3.52
N GLY A 189 -6.56 -7.88 -4.58
CA GLY A 189 -7.58 -7.02 -5.18
C GLY A 189 -8.64 -6.58 -4.17
N VAL A 190 -9.11 -7.46 -3.30
CA VAL A 190 -10.11 -7.11 -2.27
C VAL A 190 -9.56 -6.12 -1.26
N HIS A 191 -8.35 -6.35 -0.73
CA HIS A 191 -7.71 -5.42 0.22
C HIS A 191 -7.48 -4.04 -0.40
N ILE A 192 -6.98 -4.01 -1.63
CA ILE A 192 -6.72 -2.76 -2.37
C ILE A 192 -8.03 -2.02 -2.61
N LEU A 193 -9.08 -2.68 -3.12
CA LEU A 193 -10.38 -2.07 -3.40
C LEU A 193 -11.05 -1.57 -2.11
N PHE A 194 -10.98 -2.35 -1.02
CA PHE A 194 -11.51 -1.96 0.27
C PHE A 194 -10.81 -0.71 0.81
N GLU A 195 -9.48 -0.70 0.85
CA GLU A 195 -8.70 0.47 1.27
C GLU A 195 -9.00 1.69 0.38
N THR A 196 -9.04 1.49 -0.94
CA THR A 196 -9.33 2.54 -1.94
C THR A 196 -10.69 3.18 -1.70
N ALA A 197 -11.71 2.38 -1.40
CA ALA A 197 -13.04 2.89 -1.09
C ALA A 197 -13.04 3.74 0.20
N ILE A 198 -12.35 3.29 1.25
CA ILE A 198 -12.29 4.02 2.54
C ILE A 198 -11.57 5.36 2.36
N ILE A 199 -10.37 5.36 1.76
CA ILE A 199 -9.59 6.60 1.60
C ILE A 199 -10.28 7.59 0.65
N THR A 200 -11.04 7.08 -0.32
CA THR A 200 -11.88 7.93 -1.18
C THR A 200 -13.03 8.54 -0.40
N LEU A 201 -13.74 7.75 0.42
CA LEU A 201 -14.83 8.26 1.25
C LEU A 201 -14.33 9.33 2.22
N GLU A 202 -13.17 9.12 2.85
CA GLU A 202 -12.53 10.14 3.68
C GLU A 202 -12.19 11.39 2.87
N ALA A 203 -11.53 11.26 1.72
CA ALA A 203 -11.13 12.42 0.92
C ALA A 203 -12.36 13.21 0.42
N CYS A 204 -13.45 12.54 0.05
CA CYS A 204 -14.73 13.16 -0.27
C CYS A 204 -15.32 13.89 0.94
N TRP A 205 -15.38 13.22 2.08
CA TRP A 205 -15.93 13.77 3.32
C TRP A 205 -15.15 14.98 3.82
N ALA A 206 -13.83 14.92 3.78
CA ALA A 206 -12.93 16.00 4.19
C ALA A 206 -12.91 17.16 3.17
N SER A 207 -13.28 16.92 1.90
CA SER A 207 -13.37 17.95 0.85
C SER A 207 -14.73 18.66 0.81
N ARG A 208 -15.64 18.39 1.75
CA ARG A 208 -16.98 19.00 1.81
C ARG A 208 -17.00 20.53 1.82
N ASP A 209 -15.93 21.15 2.29
CA ASP A 209 -15.75 22.61 2.39
C ASP A 209 -14.91 23.20 1.24
N TRP A 210 -14.60 22.39 0.24
CA TRP A 210 -13.67 22.76 -0.83
C TRP A 210 -14.35 22.67 -2.22
N PRO A 211 -14.91 23.78 -2.72
CA PRO A 211 -15.68 23.79 -3.98
C PRO A 211 -14.88 23.32 -5.20
N GLN A 212 -13.55 23.49 -5.22
CA GLN A 212 -12.73 23.09 -6.37
C GLN A 212 -12.70 21.57 -6.57
N SER A 213 -13.03 20.78 -5.55
CA SER A 213 -13.12 19.30 -5.64
C SER A 213 -14.53 18.80 -5.92
N GLU A 214 -15.53 19.67 -6.06
CA GLU A 214 -16.95 19.28 -6.17
C GLU A 214 -17.22 18.32 -7.33
N GLU A 215 -16.64 18.58 -8.50
CA GLU A 215 -16.81 17.73 -9.69
C GLU A 215 -16.31 16.31 -9.45
N ILE A 216 -15.07 16.15 -8.96
CA ILE A 216 -14.48 14.84 -8.74
C ILE A 216 -15.17 14.11 -7.58
N VAL A 217 -15.51 14.82 -6.49
CA VAL A 217 -16.26 14.25 -5.35
C VAL A 217 -17.62 13.72 -5.82
N THR A 218 -18.34 14.50 -6.62
CA THR A 218 -19.63 14.10 -7.19
C THR A 218 -19.49 12.83 -8.04
N LYS A 219 -18.49 12.79 -8.93
CA LYS A 219 -18.19 11.62 -9.76
C LYS A 219 -17.83 10.38 -8.94
N MET A 220 -17.01 10.54 -7.89
CA MET A 220 -16.62 9.42 -7.03
C MET A 220 -17.82 8.83 -6.29
N LEU A 221 -18.66 9.70 -5.71
CA LEU A 221 -19.81 9.28 -4.91
C LEU A 221 -20.96 8.72 -5.75
N GLN A 222 -21.23 9.29 -6.93
CA GLN A 222 -22.34 8.86 -7.78
C GLN A 222 -21.98 7.66 -8.66
N SER A 223 -20.69 7.43 -8.95
CA SER A 223 -20.28 6.43 -9.94
C SER A 223 -19.19 5.49 -9.43
N SER A 224 -18.01 6.01 -9.09
CA SER A 224 -16.82 5.17 -8.87
C SER A 224 -16.92 4.29 -7.61
N ILE A 225 -17.30 4.87 -6.46
CA ILE A 225 -17.44 4.10 -5.20
C ILE A 225 -18.56 3.05 -5.31
N PRO A 226 -19.77 3.37 -5.84
CA PRO A 226 -20.78 2.36 -6.12
C PRO A 226 -20.27 1.20 -6.99
N GLN A 227 -19.50 1.50 -8.04
CA GLN A 227 -18.91 0.47 -8.90
C GLN A 227 -17.84 -0.36 -8.17
N CYS A 228 -17.03 0.27 -7.31
CA CYS A 228 -16.07 -0.43 -6.46
C CYS A 228 -16.75 -1.40 -5.49
N ILE A 229 -17.83 -0.98 -4.84
CA ILE A 229 -18.64 -1.84 -3.95
C ILE A 229 -19.29 -2.98 -4.75
N GLN A 230 -19.82 -2.70 -5.95
CA GLN A 230 -20.37 -3.73 -6.82
C GLN A 230 -19.32 -4.76 -7.23
N LEU A 231 -18.09 -4.31 -7.53
CA LEU A 231 -16.98 -5.19 -7.84
C LEU A 231 -16.60 -6.08 -6.65
N LEU A 232 -16.53 -5.53 -5.43
CA LEU A 232 -16.32 -6.31 -4.20
C LEU A 232 -17.41 -7.37 -4.01
N ARG A 233 -18.69 -7.05 -4.25
CA ARG A 233 -19.79 -8.03 -4.24
C ARG A 233 -19.63 -9.10 -5.32
N ALA A 234 -19.17 -8.73 -6.51
CA ALA A 234 -18.94 -9.68 -7.60
C ALA A 234 -17.81 -10.67 -7.27
N ILE A 235 -16.70 -10.19 -6.70
CA ILE A 235 -15.64 -11.05 -6.14
C ILE A 235 -16.22 -11.93 -5.01
N GLY A 236 -17.09 -11.32 -4.19
CA GLY A 236 -17.85 -11.92 -3.10
C GLY A 236 -18.66 -13.17 -3.47
N GLN A 237 -19.07 -13.32 -4.73
CA GLN A 237 -19.78 -14.52 -5.20
C GLN A 237 -18.92 -15.79 -5.17
N ARG A 238 -17.59 -15.63 -5.10
CA ARG A 238 -16.62 -16.74 -5.06
C ARG A 238 -15.81 -16.77 -3.77
N TRP A 239 -15.79 -15.66 -3.03
CA TRP A 239 -15.04 -15.50 -1.81
C TRP A 239 -15.84 -14.62 -0.84
N ASP A 240 -16.59 -15.27 0.06
CA ASP A 240 -17.64 -14.64 0.85
C ASP A 240 -17.14 -13.46 1.70
N GLU A 241 -15.88 -13.48 2.12
CA GLU A 241 -15.21 -12.40 2.86
C GLU A 241 -15.18 -11.08 2.08
N ALA A 242 -15.11 -11.12 0.74
CA ALA A 242 -15.19 -9.92 -0.07
C ALA A 242 -16.60 -9.30 -0.05
N SER A 243 -17.66 -10.10 0.16
CA SER A 243 -19.01 -9.60 0.37
C SER A 243 -19.12 -8.82 1.68
N LEU A 244 -18.38 -9.22 2.72
CA LEU A 244 -18.35 -8.52 4.01
C LEU A 244 -17.75 -7.11 3.87
N CYS A 245 -16.71 -6.95 3.05
CA CYS A 245 -16.16 -5.64 2.68
C CYS A 245 -17.22 -4.73 2.04
N ALA A 246 -18.00 -5.26 1.10
CA ALA A 246 -19.05 -4.48 0.45
C ALA A 246 -20.20 -4.13 1.41
N ASN A 247 -20.55 -5.04 2.32
CA ASN A 247 -21.60 -4.84 3.31
C ASN A 247 -21.23 -3.80 4.37
N SER A 248 -19.95 -3.68 4.73
CA SER A 248 -19.49 -2.63 5.65
C SER A 248 -19.39 -1.26 4.97
N LEU A 249 -18.96 -1.20 3.70
CA LEU A 249 -18.78 0.06 2.98
C LEU A 249 -20.09 0.70 2.51
N ALA A 250 -21.09 -0.09 2.09
CA ALA A 250 -22.31 0.44 1.48
C ALA A 250 -23.11 1.38 2.41
N PRO A 251 -23.39 1.04 3.69
CA PRO A 251 -24.11 1.94 4.59
C PRO A 251 -23.34 3.23 4.90
N LEU A 252 -22.01 3.16 4.98
CA LEU A 252 -21.18 4.34 5.18
C LEU A 252 -21.22 5.26 3.95
N MET A 253 -21.09 4.70 2.74
CA MET A 253 -21.21 5.47 1.50
C MET A 253 -22.58 6.16 1.41
N GLU A 254 -23.67 5.45 1.67
CA GLU A 254 -25.03 6.01 1.63
C GLU A 254 -25.19 7.20 2.58
N ARG A 255 -24.65 7.11 3.80
CA ARG A 255 -24.67 8.23 4.76
C ARG A 255 -23.82 9.41 4.29
N VAL A 256 -22.63 9.18 3.75
CA VAL A 256 -21.77 10.24 3.19
C VAL A 256 -22.47 10.95 2.02
N VAL A 257 -23.10 10.19 1.10
CA VAL A 257 -23.84 10.75 -0.03
C VAL A 257 -25.04 11.57 0.45
N ALA A 258 -25.85 11.02 1.35
CA ALA A 258 -26.99 11.71 1.92
C ALA A 258 -26.55 13.00 2.61
N ALA A 259 -25.45 12.96 3.35
CA ALA A 259 -24.93 14.11 4.07
C ALA A 259 -24.47 15.24 3.15
N LEU A 260 -23.66 14.92 2.13
CA LEU A 260 -23.15 15.93 1.20
C LEU A 260 -24.27 16.52 0.32
N THR A 261 -25.28 15.72 -0.02
CA THR A 261 -26.47 16.20 -0.77
C THR A 261 -27.37 17.08 0.12
N SER A 262 -27.59 16.69 1.38
CA SER A 262 -28.46 17.42 2.32
C SER A 262 -27.81 18.71 2.82
N ARG A 263 -26.48 18.77 2.84
CA ARG A 263 -25.73 19.99 3.13
C ARG A 263 -25.92 21.08 2.08
N SER A 264 -25.99 20.69 0.80
CA SER A 264 -26.43 21.60 -0.28
C SER A 264 -27.82 22.19 0.02
N MET A 265 -28.64 21.48 0.80
CA MET A 265 -29.98 21.88 1.27
C MET A 265 -30.05 22.36 2.74
N ALA A 266 -28.92 22.63 3.40
CA ALA A 266 -28.79 23.22 4.74
C ALA A 266 -29.26 22.40 5.97
N MET A 267 -29.41 21.07 5.86
CA MET A 267 -29.72 20.21 7.02
C MET A 267 -28.74 19.04 7.17
N LEU A 268 -27.63 19.25 7.87
CA LEU A 268 -26.89 18.16 8.51
C LEU A 268 -26.88 18.38 10.01
N SER A 269 -27.25 17.37 10.81
CA SER A 269 -27.10 17.47 12.26
C SER A 269 -25.63 17.29 12.65
N LEU A 270 -25.18 18.00 13.69
CA LEU A 270 -23.83 17.84 14.25
C LEU A 270 -23.57 16.39 14.70
N VAL A 271 -24.61 15.68 15.14
CA VAL A 271 -24.52 14.27 15.56
C VAL A 271 -24.20 13.36 14.38
N ASP A 272 -24.83 13.59 13.22
CA ASP A 272 -24.56 12.81 12.02
C ASP A 272 -23.14 13.08 11.48
N GLU A 273 -22.66 14.32 11.57
CA GLU A 273 -21.30 14.68 11.15
C GLU A 273 -20.23 13.98 11.98
N VAL A 274 -20.41 13.97 13.31
CA VAL A 274 -19.50 13.28 14.24
C VAL A 274 -19.54 11.77 13.99
N SER A 275 -20.72 11.17 13.87
CA SER A 275 -20.85 9.72 13.64
C SER A 275 -20.19 9.27 12.32
N ILE A 276 -20.38 10.00 11.22
CA ILE A 276 -19.73 9.67 9.94
C ILE A 276 -18.21 9.75 10.07
N THR A 277 -17.71 10.78 10.76
CA THR A 277 -16.28 10.99 10.97
C THR A 277 -15.68 9.85 11.80
N GLU A 278 -16.32 9.48 12.92
CA GLU A 278 -15.89 8.36 13.77
C GLU A 278 -15.85 7.03 13.02
N ASP A 279 -16.85 6.75 12.17
CA ASP A 279 -16.88 5.52 11.38
C ASP A 279 -15.77 5.47 10.32
N ILE A 280 -15.50 6.60 9.65
CA ILE A 280 -14.38 6.70 8.70
C ILE A 280 -13.04 6.53 9.42
N GLU A 281 -12.84 7.23 10.54
CA GLU A 281 -11.61 7.15 11.33
C GLU A 281 -11.39 5.74 11.90
N GLY A 282 -12.45 5.08 12.37
CA GLY A 282 -12.39 3.71 12.87
C GLY A 282 -11.95 2.69 11.81
N LEU A 283 -12.22 2.94 10.52
CA LEU A 283 -11.73 2.12 9.41
C LEU A 283 -10.32 2.53 8.95
N LEU A 284 -9.96 3.81 9.06
CA LEU A 284 -8.66 4.33 8.65
C LEU A 284 -7.53 4.11 9.66
N PHE A 285 -7.86 4.03 10.95
CA PHE A 285 -6.90 3.98 12.06
C PHE A 285 -7.22 2.85 13.05
N SER A 286 -7.79 1.74 12.59
CA SER A 286 -8.04 0.59 13.46
C SER A 286 -6.76 0.18 14.22
N ASP A 287 -6.86 0.02 15.54
CA ASP A 287 -5.75 -0.43 16.43
C ASP A 287 -5.30 -1.88 16.18
N GLY A 288 -5.85 -2.54 15.16
CA GLY A 288 -5.51 -3.88 14.71
C GLY A 288 -5.46 -3.96 13.18
N PRO A 289 -5.20 -5.15 12.62
CA PRO A 289 -5.11 -5.30 11.18
C PRO A 289 -6.35 -4.77 10.48
N LEU A 290 -6.18 -4.25 9.26
CA LEU A 290 -7.29 -3.86 8.38
C LEU A 290 -8.17 -5.08 8.06
N THR A 291 -9.07 -5.42 8.96
CA THR A 291 -10.02 -6.52 8.81
C THR A 291 -11.43 -5.94 8.66
N TRP A 292 -12.16 -6.45 7.68
CA TRP A 292 -13.56 -6.08 7.42
C TRP A 292 -14.53 -6.74 8.42
N ASN A 293 -14.05 -7.71 9.22
CA ASN A 293 -14.83 -8.42 10.24
C ASN A 293 -14.77 -7.68 11.57
N ARG A 294 -15.54 -6.60 11.71
CA ARG A 294 -15.78 -5.98 13.02
C ARG A 294 -17.04 -6.58 13.62
N GLU A 295 -16.92 -7.71 14.31
CA GLU A 295 -17.95 -8.08 15.30
C GLU A 295 -17.82 -7.11 16.49
N SER A 296 -18.94 -6.64 17.04
CA SER A 296 -18.93 -5.84 18.26
C SER A 296 -18.17 -6.60 19.34
N LEU A 297 -17.05 -6.05 19.81
CA LEU A 297 -16.27 -6.62 20.91
C LEU A 297 -17.14 -6.70 22.17
N VAL A 298 -17.82 -7.84 22.32
CA VAL A 298 -18.38 -8.34 23.57
C VAL A 298 -18.03 -9.83 23.64
N ASP A 299 -16.75 -10.15 23.76
CA ASP A 299 -16.26 -11.29 24.54
C ASP A 299 -14.73 -11.22 24.71
N PRO A 300 -14.18 -11.02 25.93
CA PRO A 300 -12.74 -10.91 26.18
C PRO A 300 -12.10 -12.30 26.38
N SER A 301 -12.32 -13.23 25.44
CA SER A 301 -11.84 -14.61 25.56
C SER A 301 -10.99 -15.07 24.37
N PHE A 302 -10.10 -14.20 23.90
CA PHE A 302 -8.90 -14.61 23.15
C PHE A 302 -7.69 -13.79 23.66
N CYS A 303 -7.22 -14.12 24.86
CA CYS A 303 -5.91 -13.68 25.33
C CYS A 303 -4.83 -14.41 24.54
N PHE A 304 -4.04 -13.66 23.76
CA PHE A 304 -2.66 -14.07 23.52
C PHE A 304 -1.94 -14.00 24.88
N PRO A 305 -1.08 -14.97 25.24
CA PRO A 305 -0.36 -14.92 26.50
C PRO A 305 0.49 -13.65 26.55
N GLU A 306 0.30 -12.83 27.59
CA GLU A 306 1.03 -11.58 27.84
C GLU A 306 2.53 -11.76 28.17
N ASP A 307 3.06 -12.98 28.11
CA ASP A 307 4.46 -13.28 28.47
C ASP A 307 5.23 -13.93 27.30
N ALA A 308 5.42 -13.17 26.21
CA ALA A 308 6.45 -13.48 25.22
C ALA A 308 7.32 -12.25 24.97
N ASP A 309 8.16 -11.92 25.95
CA ASP A 309 9.40 -11.15 25.82
C ASP A 309 10.39 -11.86 24.85
N CYS A 310 10.00 -12.07 23.60
CA CYS A 310 10.80 -12.77 22.60
C CYS A 310 11.60 -11.82 21.68
N PHE A 311 11.43 -10.50 21.82
CA PHE A 311 12.08 -9.50 20.98
C PHE A 311 12.95 -8.48 21.74
N GLY A 312 13.09 -8.63 23.06
CA GLY A 312 13.79 -7.68 23.93
C GLY A 312 15.32 -7.65 23.86
N SER A 313 15.98 -8.31 22.89
CA SER A 313 17.45 -8.39 22.87
C SER A 313 18.09 -8.43 21.48
N ILE A 314 17.60 -7.63 20.52
CA ILE A 314 18.33 -7.35 19.27
C ILE A 314 18.45 -5.83 19.06
N LEU A 315 18.79 -5.10 20.12
CA LEU A 315 19.33 -3.75 20.01
C LEU A 315 20.78 -3.82 20.44
N GLY A 316 21.63 -4.25 19.52
CA GLY A 316 23.08 -4.09 19.64
C GLY A 316 23.45 -2.66 19.27
N GLU A 317 24.01 -1.92 20.22
CA GLU A 317 24.70 -0.66 19.95
C GLU A 317 25.82 -0.91 18.91
N GLY A 318 25.70 -0.28 17.74
CA GLY A 318 26.72 -0.32 16.68
C GLY A 318 26.30 -0.92 15.34
N LEU A 319 25.01 -1.05 15.03
CA LEU A 319 24.55 -1.47 13.70
C LEU A 319 24.63 -0.29 12.71
N GLU A 320 25.49 -0.42 11.70
CA GLU A 320 25.49 0.44 10.51
C GLU A 320 24.19 0.22 9.71
N PHE A 321 23.61 1.30 9.20
CA PHE A 321 22.37 1.27 8.41
C PHE A 321 22.54 0.40 7.15
N PHE A 322 21.52 -0.40 6.82
CA PHE A 322 21.47 -1.11 5.55
C PHE A 322 21.28 -0.13 4.40
N GLN A 323 22.28 -0.08 3.53
CA GLN A 323 22.19 0.56 2.23
C GLN A 323 21.52 -0.41 1.26
N TRP A 324 20.37 -0.01 0.73
CA TRP A 324 19.83 -0.59 -0.51
C TRP A 324 20.93 -0.61 -1.57
N ASP A 325 20.89 -1.60 -2.46
CA ASP A 325 21.85 -1.68 -3.57
C ASP A 325 21.96 -0.31 -4.25
N PRO A 326 23.16 0.32 -4.27
CA PRO A 326 23.35 1.65 -4.84
C PRO A 326 22.88 1.75 -6.30
N GLU A 327 22.88 0.65 -7.03
CA GLU A 327 22.40 0.58 -8.42
C GLU A 327 20.88 0.77 -8.54
N TRP A 328 20.13 0.62 -7.43
CA TRP A 328 18.69 0.79 -7.42
C TRP A 328 18.26 2.25 -7.30
N GLY A 329 19.17 3.17 -6.97
CA GLY A 329 18.87 4.61 -6.86
C GLY A 329 17.76 4.92 -5.86
N ILE A 330 17.68 4.14 -4.76
CA ILE A 330 16.60 4.23 -3.76
C ILE A 330 16.97 5.20 -2.62
N MET A 331 18.23 5.64 -2.50
CA MET A 331 18.69 6.59 -1.48
C MET A 331 19.39 7.81 -2.11
N PRO A 332 19.27 9.00 -1.51
CA PRO A 332 20.12 10.14 -1.87
C PRO A 332 21.58 9.82 -1.55
N SER A 333 22.48 10.25 -2.44
CA SER A 333 23.94 10.13 -2.27
C SER A 333 24.35 10.71 -0.92
N GLU A 334 25.22 10.02 -0.18
CA GLU A 334 25.70 10.44 1.15
C GLU A 334 26.02 11.94 1.24
N PRO A 335 25.64 12.64 2.33
CA PRO A 335 26.19 13.95 2.62
C PRO A 335 27.65 13.80 3.04
N LEU A 336 28.53 14.59 2.41
CA LEU A 336 29.96 14.75 2.74
C LEU A 336 30.20 15.12 4.21
#